data_AF-A0A9D7DFG6-F1
#
_entry.id   AF-A0A9D7DFG6-F1
#
_cell.length_a   1.000
_cell.length_b   1.000
_cell.length_c   1.000
_cell.angle_alpha   90.00
_cell.angle_beta   90.00
_cell.angle_gamma   90.00
#
_symmetry.space_group_name_H-M   'P 1'
#
loop_
_entity.id
_entity.type
_entity.pdbx_description
1 polymer ?
#
loop_
_entity_poly.entity_id
_entity_poly.type
_entity_poly.pdbx_seq_one_letter_code
_entity_poly.pdbx_strand_id
1 'polypeptide(L)'
;MRSASKYGDLHYWGVWHGDSTFSSFKNNVGRFVSEYGFQSYPDSAVLAKYIDPKELYLGSPALKRLQRSYKTDRPIWEAIERELGEKPTTLGGFIEASQRVQAKAYQMAIDAHMGAQPHCMGTLLWQLNDCWPGPSWSIIDYEGRPKPAYEAVRAAYAR
;
A
#
# COMPACT_ATOMS: atom_id res chain seq x y z
N MET A 1 0.02 18.28 -18.74
CA MET A 1 -1.44 18.11 -18.93
C MET A 1 -1.94 17.12 -17.89
N ARG A 2 -2.95 17.46 -17.09
CA ARG A 2 -3.54 16.54 -16.09
C ARG A 2 -4.44 15.53 -16.80
N SER A 3 -4.07 14.25 -16.80
CA SER A 3 -4.85 13.14 -17.37
C SER A 3 -5.84 12.59 -16.34
N ALA A 4 -6.65 13.46 -15.74
CA ALA A 4 -7.70 13.03 -14.83
C ALA A 4 -8.97 12.71 -15.64
N SER A 5 -9.63 11.59 -15.34
CA SER A 5 -10.94 11.28 -15.94
C SER A 5 -11.92 12.43 -15.68
N LYS A 6 -12.55 12.92 -16.74
CA LYS A 6 -13.54 14.01 -16.67
C LYS A 6 -14.93 13.52 -16.24
N TYR A 7 -15.18 12.22 -16.32
CA TYR A 7 -16.48 11.60 -16.10
C TYR A 7 -16.33 10.28 -15.34
N GLY A 8 -17.33 9.90 -14.55
CA GLY A 8 -17.35 8.63 -13.83
C GLY A 8 -16.28 8.50 -12.75
N ASP A 9 -15.98 7.27 -12.38
CA ASP A 9 -14.96 6.91 -11.40
C ASP A 9 -13.59 6.56 -12.05
N LEU A 10 -12.56 6.46 -11.22
CA LEU A 10 -11.18 6.18 -11.62
C LEU A 10 -10.55 5.11 -10.73
N HIS A 11 -9.99 4.09 -11.35
CA HIS A 11 -9.09 3.13 -10.72
C HIS A 11 -7.65 3.53 -11.04
N TYR A 12 -7.01 4.29 -10.14
CA TYR A 12 -5.65 4.78 -10.36
C TYR A 12 -4.60 3.82 -9.84
N TRP A 13 -4.16 2.94 -10.74
CA TRP A 13 -3.16 1.90 -10.46
C TRP A 13 -1.73 2.24 -10.92
N GLY A 14 -1.49 3.48 -11.36
CA GLY A 14 -0.19 3.90 -11.90
C GLY A 14 0.98 3.76 -10.92
N VAL A 15 0.71 3.83 -9.61
CA VAL A 15 1.73 3.73 -8.55
C VAL A 15 2.14 2.29 -8.24
N TRP A 16 1.22 1.33 -8.35
CA TRP A 16 1.52 -0.08 -8.06
C TRP A 16 1.73 -0.92 -9.33
N HIS A 17 0.78 -0.85 -10.27
CA HIS A 17 0.83 -1.62 -11.51
C HIS A 17 1.62 -0.90 -12.61
N GLY A 18 1.68 0.44 -12.58
CA GLY A 18 2.61 1.22 -13.39
C GLY A 18 3.96 1.41 -12.68
N ASP A 19 4.78 2.30 -13.22
CA ASP A 19 6.06 2.71 -12.62
C ASP A 19 6.00 4.17 -12.12
N SER A 20 4.81 4.65 -11.76
CA SER A 20 4.64 6.00 -11.22
C SER A 20 5.13 6.09 -9.78
N THR A 21 5.63 7.26 -9.41
CA THR A 21 5.98 7.58 -8.01
C THR A 21 4.76 8.03 -7.23
N PHE A 22 4.86 8.10 -5.89
CA PHE A 22 3.73 8.50 -5.04
C PHE A 22 3.23 9.92 -5.34
N SER A 23 4.09 10.81 -5.82
CA SER A 23 3.68 12.16 -6.21
C SER A 23 2.67 12.18 -7.35
N SER A 24 2.62 11.12 -8.17
CA SER A 24 1.63 11.01 -9.25
C SER A 24 0.19 10.91 -8.77
N PHE A 25 -0.07 10.54 -7.49
CA PHE A 25 -1.42 10.65 -6.93
C PHE A 25 -1.98 12.08 -7.04
N LYS A 26 -1.15 13.11 -6.88
CA LYS A 26 -1.56 14.53 -6.98
C LYS A 26 -2.01 14.94 -8.38
N ASN A 27 -1.55 14.22 -9.40
CA ASN A 27 -1.81 14.55 -10.80
C ASN A 27 -2.90 13.68 -11.43
N ASN A 28 -3.31 12.61 -10.76
CA ASN A 28 -4.25 11.60 -11.27
C ASN A 28 -5.50 11.52 -10.36
N VAL A 29 -6.26 12.61 -10.32
CA VAL A 29 -7.44 12.76 -9.45
C VAL A 29 -8.72 12.77 -10.29
N GLY A 30 -9.49 11.67 -10.27
CA GLY A 30 -10.77 11.55 -10.95
C GLY A 30 -11.91 12.32 -10.27
N ARG A 31 -13.15 12.19 -10.78
CA ARG A 31 -14.35 12.73 -10.11
C ARG A 31 -14.72 11.94 -8.85
N PHE A 32 -14.43 10.65 -8.89
CA PHE A 32 -14.47 9.72 -7.77
C PHE A 32 -13.33 8.72 -8.00
N VAL A 33 -12.49 8.44 -7.00
CA VAL A 33 -11.41 7.46 -7.14
C VAL A 33 -11.80 6.20 -6.38
N SER A 34 -12.29 5.20 -7.11
CA SER A 34 -12.87 3.96 -6.59
C SER A 34 -11.82 2.90 -6.27
N GLU A 35 -10.62 2.98 -6.85
CA GLU A 35 -9.50 2.13 -6.47
C GLU A 35 -8.15 2.84 -6.62
N TYR A 36 -7.27 2.59 -5.66
CA TYR A 36 -5.85 2.90 -5.67
C TYR A 36 -5.21 2.18 -4.48
N GLY A 37 -3.94 1.82 -4.56
CA GLY A 37 -3.27 1.27 -3.39
C GLY A 37 -1.80 0.96 -3.55
N PHE A 38 -1.22 0.55 -2.43
CA PHE A 38 0.16 0.10 -2.35
C PHE A 38 0.25 -1.07 -1.36
N GLN A 39 1.03 -2.11 -1.67
CA GLN A 39 1.14 -3.25 -0.75
C GLN A 39 2.11 -2.99 0.40
N SER A 40 1.86 -3.68 1.50
CA SER A 40 2.82 -3.89 2.59
C SER A 40 2.73 -5.31 3.10
N TYR A 41 3.75 -5.73 3.87
CA TYR A 41 3.69 -6.98 4.60
C TYR A 41 2.87 -6.83 5.89
N PRO A 42 2.14 -7.89 6.31
CA PRO A 42 1.57 -7.95 7.66
C PRO A 42 2.69 -8.06 8.69
N ASP A 43 2.33 -7.92 9.97
CA ASP A 43 3.31 -8.03 11.05
C ASP A 43 4.01 -9.40 11.08
N SER A 44 5.28 -9.42 11.48
CA SER A 44 6.07 -10.64 11.61
C SER A 44 5.42 -11.68 12.54
N ALA A 45 4.70 -11.25 13.57
CA ALA A 45 3.96 -12.12 14.49
C ALA A 45 2.78 -12.83 13.82
N VAL A 46 2.19 -12.24 12.77
CA VAL A 46 1.19 -12.93 11.94
C VAL A 46 1.90 -14.00 11.12
N LEU A 47 2.97 -13.62 10.40
CA LEU A 47 3.71 -14.54 9.54
C LEU A 47 4.28 -15.73 10.33
N ALA A 48 4.78 -15.51 11.54
CA ALA A 48 5.32 -16.54 12.42
C ALA A 48 4.31 -17.63 12.81
N LYS A 49 3.00 -17.39 12.68
CA LYS A 49 1.96 -18.40 12.91
C LYS A 49 1.75 -19.33 11.72
N TYR A 50 2.13 -18.91 10.51
CA TYR A 50 1.81 -19.60 9.25
C TYR A 50 3.04 -19.99 8.44
N ILE A 51 4.24 -19.61 8.89
CA ILE A 51 5.53 -19.95 8.27
C ILE A 51 6.39 -20.67 9.30
N ASP A 52 7.08 -21.73 8.87
CA ASP A 52 8.08 -22.41 9.71
C ASP A 52 9.14 -21.38 10.19
N PRO A 53 9.49 -21.34 11.49
CA PRO A 53 10.49 -20.41 12.01
C PRO A 53 11.83 -20.41 11.23
N LYS A 54 12.23 -21.55 10.66
CA LYS A 54 13.45 -21.66 9.84
C LYS A 54 13.32 -21.03 8.46
N GLU A 55 12.10 -20.86 7.96
CA GLU A 55 11.80 -20.16 6.71
C GLU A 55 11.39 -18.69 6.93
N LEU A 56 11.34 -18.20 8.18
CA LEU A 56 10.96 -16.82 8.52
C LEU A 56 12.16 -15.87 8.49
N TYR A 57 12.70 -15.64 7.29
CA TYR A 57 13.80 -14.70 7.06
C TYR A 57 13.64 -13.97 5.74
N LEU A 58 14.26 -12.80 5.62
CA LEU A 58 14.14 -11.93 4.45
C LEU A 58 14.57 -12.66 3.16
N GLY A 59 13.69 -12.69 2.16
CA GLY A 59 13.97 -13.33 0.87
C GLY A 59 13.77 -14.85 0.85
N SER A 60 13.24 -15.45 1.92
CA SER A 60 12.95 -16.89 1.96
C SER A 60 11.96 -17.32 0.87
N PRO A 61 12.07 -18.57 0.35
CA PRO A 61 11.08 -19.11 -0.57
C PRO A 61 9.66 -19.12 0.01
N ALA A 62 9.51 -19.34 1.32
CA ALA A 62 8.20 -19.32 1.97
C ALA A 62 7.51 -17.96 1.90
N LEU A 63 8.23 -16.88 2.22
CA LEU A 63 7.68 -15.52 2.09
C LEU A 63 7.33 -15.19 0.65
N LYS A 64 8.21 -15.55 -0.30
CA LYS A 64 7.95 -15.33 -1.73
C LYS A 64 6.69 -16.04 -2.21
N ARG A 65 6.35 -17.22 -1.67
CA ARG A 65 5.11 -17.95 -2.02
C ARG A 65 3.83 -17.25 -1.53
N LEU A 66 3.93 -16.42 -0.49
CA LEU A 66 2.80 -15.64 0.02
C LEU A 66 2.54 -14.37 -0.80
N GLN A 67 3.57 -13.85 -1.49
CA GLN A 67 3.42 -12.74 -2.43
C GLN A 67 2.75 -13.21 -3.72
N ARG A 68 1.62 -12.60 -4.04
CA ARG A 68 0.70 -13.07 -5.08
C ARG A 68 0.40 -12.02 -6.15
N SER A 69 0.87 -10.80 -5.95
CA SER A 69 0.96 -9.82 -7.03
C SER A 69 2.04 -10.26 -8.02
N TYR A 70 1.72 -10.22 -9.31
CA TYR A 70 2.69 -10.45 -10.39
C TYR A 70 3.86 -9.43 -10.38
N LYS A 71 3.69 -8.30 -9.69
CA LYS A 71 4.76 -7.30 -9.47
C LYS A 71 5.79 -7.73 -8.42
N THR A 72 5.51 -8.76 -7.63
CA THR A 72 6.36 -9.22 -6.53
C THR A 72 6.63 -8.10 -5.51
N ASP A 73 7.73 -8.19 -4.76
CA ASP A 73 8.13 -7.16 -3.80
C ASP A 73 8.90 -5.98 -4.43
N ARG A 74 9.16 -6.01 -5.75
CA ARG A 74 9.91 -4.96 -6.46
C ARG A 74 9.39 -3.54 -6.15
N PRO A 75 8.08 -3.23 -6.28
CA PRO A 75 7.60 -1.88 -6.02
C PRO A 75 7.82 -1.44 -4.57
N ILE A 76 7.71 -2.38 -3.62
CA ILE A 76 7.93 -2.14 -2.19
C ILE A 76 9.39 -1.73 -1.98
N TRP A 77 10.35 -2.50 -2.50
CA TRP A 77 11.78 -2.17 -2.41
C TRP A 77 12.11 -0.80 -3.01
N GLU A 78 11.60 -0.53 -4.20
CA GLU A 78 11.82 0.75 -4.89
C GLU A 78 11.20 1.93 -4.11
N ALA A 79 10.03 1.73 -3.49
CA ALA A 79 9.41 2.74 -2.66
C ALA A 79 10.16 2.96 -1.35
N ILE A 80 10.67 1.91 -0.70
CA ILE A 80 11.47 2.05 0.52
C ILE A 80 12.72 2.90 0.23
N GLU A 81 13.45 2.58 -0.84
CA GLU A 81 14.65 3.34 -1.22
C GLU A 81 14.30 4.78 -1.59
N ARG A 82 13.27 4.99 -2.43
CA ARG A 82 12.91 6.32 -2.92
C ARG A 82 12.27 7.22 -1.87
N GLU A 83 11.37 6.66 -1.05
CA GLU A 83 10.48 7.44 -0.19
C GLU A 83 10.99 7.56 1.24
N LEU A 84 11.85 6.63 1.68
CA LEU A 84 12.46 6.61 3.01
C LEU A 84 13.99 6.74 2.97
N GLY A 85 14.65 6.45 1.84
CA GLY A 85 16.12 6.43 1.76
C GLY A 85 16.76 5.24 2.50
N GLU A 86 15.99 4.17 2.71
CA GLU A 86 16.39 3.02 3.54
C GLU A 86 16.71 1.79 2.69
N LYS A 87 17.56 0.90 3.22
CA LYS A 87 17.90 -0.41 2.62
C LYS A 87 17.89 -1.50 3.70
N PRO A 88 16.69 -1.93 4.16
CA PRO A 88 16.59 -2.89 5.25
C PRO A 88 17.25 -4.22 4.88
N THR A 89 18.04 -4.76 5.81
CA THR A 89 18.78 -6.03 5.64
C THR A 89 18.18 -7.17 6.46
N THR A 90 17.18 -6.89 7.30
CA THR A 90 16.47 -7.86 8.13
C THR A 90 14.99 -7.94 7.73
N LEU A 91 14.32 -9.06 8.04
CA LEU A 91 12.90 -9.22 7.76
C LEU A 91 12.06 -8.17 8.50
N GLY A 92 12.35 -7.95 9.78
CA GLY A 92 11.65 -6.96 10.60
C GLY A 92 11.78 -5.54 10.03
N GLY A 93 13.00 -5.14 9.67
CA GLY A 93 13.24 -3.83 9.05
C GLY A 93 12.53 -3.68 7.71
N PHE A 94 12.47 -4.74 6.89
CA PHE A 94 11.73 -4.71 5.64
C PHE A 94 10.21 -4.60 5.86
N ILE A 95 9.65 -5.35 6.81
CA ILE A 95 8.22 -5.27 7.15
C ILE A 95 7.86 -3.86 7.62
N GLU A 96 8.60 -3.30 8.57
CA GLU A 96 8.36 -1.95 9.10
C GLU A 96 8.44 -0.89 8.00
N ALA A 97 9.51 -0.93 7.18
CA ALA A 97 9.67 -0.01 6.07
C ALA A 97 8.54 -0.15 5.04
N SER A 98 8.10 -1.38 4.73
CA SER A 98 6.97 -1.64 3.82
C SER A 98 5.66 -1.03 4.31
N GLN A 99 5.40 -1.11 5.63
CA GLN A 99 4.19 -0.56 6.24
C GLN A 99 4.23 0.97 6.28
N ARG A 100 5.41 1.57 6.53
CA ARG A 100 5.62 3.02 6.49
C ARG A 100 5.39 3.59 5.09
N VAL A 101 5.94 2.97 4.04
CA VAL A 101 5.70 3.45 2.66
C VAL A 101 4.25 3.27 2.23
N GLN A 102 3.58 2.20 2.65
CA GLN A 102 2.14 2.03 2.39
C GLN A 102 1.32 3.14 3.07
N ALA A 103 1.58 3.42 4.35
CA ALA A 103 0.90 4.50 5.08
C ALA A 103 1.11 5.86 4.39
N LYS A 104 2.35 6.15 3.95
CA LYS A 104 2.69 7.36 3.18
C LYS A 104 1.93 7.43 1.86
N ALA A 105 1.85 6.32 1.11
CA ALA A 105 1.14 6.25 -0.16
C ALA A 105 -0.35 6.58 0.00
N TYR A 106 -1.03 5.96 0.98
CA TYR A 106 -2.44 6.21 1.23
C TYR A 106 -2.70 7.64 1.71
N GLN A 107 -1.88 8.17 2.62
CA GLN A 107 -2.01 9.56 3.06
C GLN A 107 -1.89 10.53 1.88
N MET A 108 -0.87 10.35 1.02
CA MET A 108 -0.69 11.21 -0.15
C MET A 108 -1.85 11.13 -1.14
N ALA A 109 -2.42 9.94 -1.35
CA ALA A 109 -3.56 9.75 -2.24
C ALA A 109 -4.83 10.39 -1.68
N ILE A 110 -5.17 10.10 -0.42
CA ILE A 110 -6.36 10.65 0.25
C ILE A 110 -6.29 12.17 0.29
N ASP A 111 -5.14 12.74 0.67
CA ASP A 111 -4.94 14.19 0.71
C ASP A 111 -5.13 14.83 -0.67
N ALA A 112 -4.67 14.18 -1.75
CA ALA A 112 -4.87 14.65 -3.11
C ALA A 112 -6.34 14.59 -3.55
N HIS A 113 -7.07 13.54 -3.17
CA HIS A 113 -8.48 13.38 -3.52
C HIS A 113 -9.36 14.36 -2.75
N MET A 114 -9.22 14.42 -1.43
CA MET A 114 -10.01 15.29 -0.55
C MET A 114 -9.73 16.77 -0.83
N GLY A 115 -8.45 17.13 -1.04
CA GLY A 115 -8.05 18.50 -1.37
C GLY A 115 -8.50 18.98 -2.76
N ALA A 116 -9.07 18.10 -3.59
CA ALA A 116 -9.58 18.43 -4.91
C ALA A 116 -11.11 18.63 -4.95
N GLN A 117 -11.80 18.70 -3.80
CA GLN A 117 -13.21 19.10 -3.80
C GLN A 117 -13.40 20.49 -4.44
N PRO A 118 -14.48 20.72 -5.23
CA PRO A 118 -15.59 19.79 -5.53
C PRO A 118 -15.35 18.92 -6.79
N HIS A 119 -14.15 18.94 -7.38
CA HIS A 119 -13.84 18.10 -8.55
C HIS A 119 -13.85 16.62 -8.18
N CYS A 120 -13.15 16.22 -7.12
CA CYS A 120 -13.17 14.86 -6.59
C CYS A 120 -14.06 14.77 -5.35
N MET A 121 -15.03 13.86 -5.36
CA MET A 121 -16.04 13.71 -4.30
C MET A 121 -16.02 12.33 -3.64
N GLY A 122 -15.01 11.52 -3.90
CA GLY A 122 -14.88 10.23 -3.23
C GLY A 122 -13.56 9.54 -3.46
N THR A 123 -13.18 8.72 -2.48
CA THR A 123 -11.90 8.03 -2.46
C THR A 123 -12.03 6.71 -1.70
N LEU A 124 -11.89 5.60 -2.41
CA LEU A 124 -11.92 4.25 -1.88
C LEU A 124 -10.56 3.61 -2.11
N LEU A 125 -9.84 3.35 -1.02
CA LEU A 125 -8.56 2.65 -1.08
C LEU A 125 -8.80 1.17 -1.38
N TRP A 126 -7.92 0.60 -2.19
CA TRP A 126 -7.77 -0.84 -2.32
C TRP A 126 -6.59 -1.26 -1.42
N GLN A 127 -6.77 -2.02 -0.33
CA GLN A 127 -8.00 -2.67 0.15
C GLN A 127 -8.12 -2.63 1.68
N LEU A 128 -9.29 -2.99 2.22
CA LEU A 128 -9.53 -2.98 3.67
C LEU A 128 -8.86 -4.15 4.39
N ASN A 129 -9.21 -5.38 4.01
CA ASN A 129 -8.93 -6.62 4.75
C ASN A 129 -8.18 -7.66 3.91
N ASP A 130 -7.80 -8.78 4.55
CA ASP A 130 -7.18 -9.93 3.90
C ASP A 130 -8.01 -11.21 4.01
N CYS A 131 -7.78 -12.14 3.06
CA CYS A 131 -8.32 -13.50 3.08
C CYS A 131 -7.24 -14.59 3.29
N TRP A 132 -5.96 -14.20 3.41
CA TRP A 132 -4.85 -15.08 3.80
C TRP A 132 -3.78 -14.31 4.59
N PRO A 133 -2.87 -14.99 5.31
CA PRO A 133 -1.79 -14.34 6.07
C PRO A 133 -0.56 -14.04 5.19
N GLY A 134 -0.56 -12.91 4.47
CA GLY A 134 0.48 -12.59 3.50
C GLY A 134 0.46 -11.12 3.06
N PRO A 135 1.45 -10.69 2.25
CA PRO A 135 1.50 -9.32 1.75
C PRO A 135 0.34 -9.03 0.80
N SER A 136 -0.24 -7.85 0.96
CA SER A 136 -1.36 -7.38 0.17
C SER A 136 -1.50 -5.86 0.34
N TRP A 137 -2.51 -5.28 -0.31
CA TRP A 137 -2.86 -3.87 -0.15
C TRP A 137 -3.68 -3.58 1.10
N SER A 138 -3.99 -4.60 1.91
CA SER A 138 -4.86 -4.45 3.08
C SER A 138 -4.27 -3.45 4.07
N ILE A 139 -5.16 -2.75 4.78
CA ILE A 139 -4.83 -1.95 5.97
C ILE A 139 -5.16 -2.70 7.27
N ILE A 140 -5.90 -3.81 7.18
CA ILE A 140 -6.17 -4.76 8.26
C ILE A 140 -5.75 -6.14 7.76
N ASP A 141 -4.88 -6.83 8.49
CA ASP A 141 -4.41 -8.15 8.09
C ASP A 141 -5.45 -9.26 8.31
N TYR A 142 -5.06 -10.48 7.94
CA TYR A 142 -5.91 -11.67 8.00
C TYR A 142 -6.45 -12.00 9.40
N GLU A 143 -5.70 -11.66 10.44
CA GLU A 143 -6.13 -11.88 11.83
C GLU A 143 -6.90 -10.69 12.40
N GLY A 144 -7.28 -9.73 11.56
CA GLY A 144 -8.00 -8.54 11.98
C GLY A 144 -7.13 -7.49 12.66
N ARG A 145 -5.79 -7.59 12.56
CA ARG A 145 -4.91 -6.59 13.19
C ARG A 145 -4.72 -5.39 12.25
N PRO A 146 -4.87 -4.16 12.76
CA PRO A 146 -4.62 -2.96 11.96
C PRO A 146 -3.12 -2.85 11.65
N LYS A 147 -2.78 -2.60 10.38
CA LYS A 147 -1.45 -2.16 9.96
C LYS A 147 -1.30 -0.66 10.24
N PRO A 148 -0.07 -0.11 10.30
CA PRO A 148 0.15 1.34 10.44
C PRO A 148 -0.63 2.21 9.44
N ALA A 149 -0.87 1.68 8.24
CA ALA A 149 -1.70 2.33 7.23
C ALA A 149 -3.14 2.59 7.69
N TYR A 150 -3.73 1.75 8.54
CA TYR A 150 -5.08 1.95 9.09
C TYR A 150 -5.18 3.28 9.86
N GLU A 151 -4.19 3.53 10.71
CA GLU A 151 -4.13 4.75 11.51
C GLU A 151 -3.91 6.00 10.64
N ALA A 152 -3.04 5.89 9.62
CA ALA A 152 -2.82 6.98 8.65
C ALA A 152 -4.09 7.31 7.86
N VAL A 153 -4.83 6.29 7.41
CA VAL A 153 -6.10 6.44 6.69
C VAL A 153 -7.17 7.05 7.59
N ARG A 154 -7.31 6.56 8.84
CA ARG A 154 -8.25 7.10 9.82
C ARG A 154 -8.03 8.60 10.04
N ALA A 155 -6.78 9.00 10.22
CA ALA A 155 -6.42 10.41 10.40
C ALA A 155 -6.64 11.25 9.13
N ALA A 156 -6.45 10.67 7.94
CA ALA A 156 -6.66 11.38 6.67
C ALA A 156 -8.15 11.61 6.38
N TYR A 157 -9.04 10.67 6.74
CA TYR A 157 -10.49 10.80 6.57
C TYR A 157 -11.19 11.64 7.64
N ALA A 158 -10.55 11.94 8.76
CA ALA A 158 -11.12 12.76 9.82
C ALA A 158 -11.06 14.28 9.55
N ARG A 159 -10.53 14.71 8.40
CA ARG A 159 -10.30 16.12 8.04
C ARG A 159 -11.49 16.75 7.35
#